data_AF-A0A2Z6FLD0-F1
#
_entry.id   AF-A0A2Z6FLD0-F1
#
_cell.length_a   1.000
_cell.length_b   1.000
_cell.length_c   1.000
_cell.angle_alpha   90.00
_cell.angle_beta   90.00
_cell.angle_gamma   90.00
#
_symmetry.space_group_name_H-M   'P 1'
#
loop_
_entity.id
_entity.type
_entity.pdbx_description
1 polymer ?
#
loop_
_entity_poly.entity_id
_entity_poly.type
_entity_poly.pdbx_seq_one_letter_code
_entity_poly.pdbx_strand_id
1 'polypeptide(L)'
;TKIVELKDVKPVKINFTIYLTETTHSVWETVLHDKTLYMTVPPVLSNGSKESFITLLEFAEERLGCSRCVLCVRKSRPDRAALLRAFMFMGFQLLGPGGLGPSAPAERPDYLYMVYVME
;
A
#
# COMPACT_ATOMS: atom_id res chain seq x y z
N THR A 1 -3.85 -31.16 -20.40
CA THR A 1 -4.08 -29.71 -20.20
C THR A 1 -2.89 -29.14 -19.47
N LYS A 2 -1.98 -28.44 -20.17
CA LYS A 2 -0.82 -27.79 -19.53
C LYS A 2 -1.34 -26.61 -18.72
N ILE A 3 -1.32 -26.73 -17.40
CA ILE A 3 -1.49 -25.59 -16.49
C ILE A 3 -0.27 -24.71 -16.74
N VAL A 4 -0.48 -23.61 -17.45
CA VAL A 4 0.56 -22.64 -17.78
C VAL A 4 1.05 -22.06 -16.45
N GLU A 5 2.35 -22.21 -16.22
CA GLU A 5 3.09 -21.72 -15.07
C GLU A 5 2.68 -20.28 -14.73
N LEU A 6 2.34 -20.06 -13.46
CA LEU A 6 2.24 -18.73 -12.87
C LEU A 6 3.57 -18.02 -13.15
N LYS A 7 3.55 -17.05 -14.06
CA LYS A 7 4.72 -16.22 -14.35
C LYS A 7 5.25 -15.68 -13.02
N ASP A 8 6.49 -16.01 -12.69
CA ASP A 8 7.24 -15.39 -11.59
C ASP A 8 7.35 -13.88 -11.84
N VAL A 9 6.31 -13.12 -11.46
CA VAL A 9 6.31 -11.67 -11.57
C VAL A 9 7.21 -11.14 -10.46
N LYS A 10 8.47 -10.84 -10.78
CA LYS A 10 9.41 -10.30 -9.81
C LYS A 10 8.87 -9.00 -9.18
N PRO A 11 8.94 -8.84 -7.84
CA PRO A 11 8.57 -7.59 -7.19
C PRO A 11 9.41 -6.41 -7.70
N VAL A 12 8.77 -5.26 -7.94
CA VAL A 12 9.42 -4.04 -8.42
C VAL A 12 9.29 -2.95 -7.36
N LYS A 13 10.41 -2.37 -6.89
CA LYS A 13 10.38 -1.21 -5.99
C LYS A 13 10.04 0.05 -6.78
N ILE A 14 9.04 0.80 -6.32
CA ILE A 14 8.64 2.09 -6.90
C ILE A 14 8.61 3.12 -5.76
N ASN A 15 9.23 4.28 -5.97
CA ASN A 15 9.17 5.39 -5.03
C ASN A 15 8.28 6.48 -5.63
N PHE A 16 7.22 6.86 -4.93
CA PHE A 16 6.39 7.99 -5.33
C PHE A 16 6.80 9.21 -4.53
N THR A 17 7.14 10.30 -5.23
CA THR A 17 7.40 11.59 -4.63
C THR A 17 6.28 12.53 -5.03
N ILE A 18 5.49 12.98 -4.05
CA ILE A 18 4.34 13.86 -4.27
C ILE A 18 4.68 15.22 -3.69
N TYR A 19 4.73 16.23 -4.57
CA TYR A 19 5.03 17.61 -4.22
C TYR A 19 3.74 18.33 -3.83
N LEU A 20 3.63 18.71 -2.56
CA LEU A 20 2.51 19.49 -2.00
C LEU A 20 2.74 20.99 -2.18
N THR A 21 4.00 21.42 -2.05
CA THR A 21 4.47 22.77 -2.35
C THR A 21 5.87 22.67 -2.98
N GLU A 22 6.49 23.81 -3.33
CA GLU A 22 7.87 23.85 -3.84
C GLU A 22 8.90 23.25 -2.86
N THR A 23 8.59 23.25 -1.57
CA THR A 23 9.50 22.77 -0.51
C THR A 23 8.97 21.55 0.25
N THR A 24 7.65 21.32 0.21
CA THR A 24 7.01 20.20 0.91
C THR A 24 6.71 19.07 -0.05
N HIS A 25 7.29 17.91 0.19
CA HIS A 25 6.98 16.69 -0.56
C HIS A 25 6.82 15.50 0.39
N SER A 26 6.01 14.53 -0.03
CA SER A 26 5.84 13.25 0.64
C SER A 26 6.47 12.15 -0.22
N VAL A 27 7.26 11.28 0.40
CA VAL A 27 7.84 10.10 -0.26
C VAL A 27 7.14 8.85 0.23
N TRP A 28 6.61 8.07 -0.70
CA TRP A 28 6.01 6.77 -0.43
C TRP A 28 6.89 5.67 -1.00
N GLU A 29 7.41 4.84 -0.09
CA GLU A 29 8.13 3.63 -0.48
C GLU A 29 7.13 2.51 -0.77
N THR A 30 7.19 1.98 -1.99
CA THR A 30 6.26 0.95 -2.44
C THR A 30 6.95 -0.18 -3.18
N VAL A 31 6.28 -1.33 -3.21
CA VAL A 31 6.67 -2.50 -4.00
C VAL A 31 5.44 -2.96 -4.76
N LEU A 32 5.55 -3.07 -6.08
CA LEU A 32 4.54 -3.65 -6.94
C LEU A 32 4.83 -5.15 -7.11
N HIS A 33 3.86 -6.00 -6.78
CA HIS A 33 3.94 -7.43 -7.01
C HIS A 33 2.54 -7.98 -7.31
N ASP A 34 2.40 -8.72 -8.41
CA ASP A 34 1.15 -9.35 -8.83
C ASP A 34 -0.09 -8.43 -8.77
N LYS A 35 -0.01 -7.28 -9.48
CA LYS A 35 -1.05 -6.22 -9.50
C LYS A 35 -1.45 -5.70 -8.11
N THR A 36 -0.61 -5.92 -7.10
CA THR A 36 -0.82 -5.45 -5.73
C THR A 36 0.30 -4.49 -5.38
N LEU A 37 -0.06 -3.28 -5.00
CA LEU A 37 0.88 -2.27 -4.53
C LEU A 37 1.02 -2.36 -3.01
N TYR A 38 2.19 -2.76 -2.52
CA TYR A 38 2.51 -2.80 -1.10
C TYR A 38 3.22 -1.52 -0.71
N MET A 39 2.76 -0.83 0.32
CA MET A 39 3.34 0.46 0.70
C MET A 39 3.40 0.64 2.21
N THR A 40 4.46 1.28 2.69
CA THR A 40 4.58 1.65 4.10
C THR A 40 4.07 3.05 4.32
N VAL A 41 3.33 3.25 5.40
CA VAL A 41 2.84 4.59 5.76
C VAL A 41 4.00 5.43 6.33
N PRO A 42 4.26 6.64 5.79
CA PRO A 42 5.29 7.54 6.29
C PRO A 42 5.10 7.86 7.78
N PRO A 43 6.18 8.15 8.54
CA PRO A 43 6.09 8.51 9.96
C PRO A 43 5.19 9.72 10.21
N VAL A 44 5.23 10.70 9.30
CA VAL A 44 4.45 11.93 9.37
C VAL A 44 3.56 12.00 8.14
N LEU A 45 2.26 12.13 8.35
CA LEU A 45 1.31 12.51 7.31
C LEU A 45 1.11 14.03 7.41
N SER A 46 1.64 14.79 6.43
CA SER A 46 1.46 16.25 6.40
C SER A 46 0.00 16.62 6.05
N ASN A 47 -0.38 17.87 6.31
CA ASN A 47 -1.60 18.43 5.72
C ASN A 47 -1.48 18.34 4.19
N GLY A 48 -2.46 17.73 3.52
CA GLY A 48 -2.41 17.39 2.08
C GLY A 48 -2.05 15.92 1.77
N SER A 49 -1.73 15.13 2.80
CA SER A 49 -1.42 13.70 2.65
C SER A 49 -2.59 12.87 2.14
N LYS A 50 -3.84 13.27 2.40
CA LYS A 50 -5.04 12.56 1.92
C LYS A 50 -5.17 12.67 0.40
N GLU A 51 -5.11 13.89 -0.13
CA GLU A 51 -5.21 14.16 -1.56
C GLU A 51 -4.05 13.50 -2.31
N SER A 52 -2.83 13.63 -1.76
CA SER A 52 -1.64 12.93 -2.27
C SER A 52 -1.84 11.41 -2.32
N PHE A 53 -2.42 10.85 -1.27
CA PHE A 53 -2.67 9.41 -1.19
C PHE A 53 -3.74 8.96 -2.19
N ILE A 54 -4.82 9.73 -2.38
CA ILE A 54 -5.85 9.43 -3.39
C ILE A 54 -5.24 9.44 -4.79
N THR A 55 -4.47 10.48 -5.14
CA THR A 55 -3.77 10.56 -6.44
C THR A 55 -2.81 9.39 -6.66
N LEU A 56 -2.17 8.89 -5.60
CA LEU A 56 -1.34 7.69 -5.69
C LEU A 56 -2.18 6.44 -6.01
N LEU A 57 -3.35 6.27 -5.38
CA LEU A 57 -4.25 5.15 -5.66
C LEU A 57 -4.75 5.19 -7.12
N GLU A 58 -5.20 6.37 -7.59
CA GLU A 58 -5.63 6.59 -8.98
C GLU A 58 -4.50 6.24 -9.97
N PHE A 59 -3.28 6.72 -9.71
CA PHE A 59 -2.13 6.37 -10.55
C PHE A 59 -1.82 4.87 -10.53
N ALA A 60 -1.89 4.22 -9.37
CA ALA A 60 -1.64 2.80 -9.24
C ALA A 60 -2.66 1.96 -10.03
N GLU A 61 -3.92 2.36 -10.01
CA GLU A 61 -4.99 1.73 -10.76
C GLU A 61 -4.84 1.98 -12.28
N GLU A 62 -4.87 3.23 -12.71
CA GLU A 62 -4.91 3.60 -14.13
C GLU A 62 -3.61 3.33 -14.88
N ARG A 63 -2.45 3.57 -14.23
CA ARG A 63 -1.15 3.55 -14.89
C ARG A 63 -0.36 2.29 -14.62
N LEU A 64 -0.51 1.71 -13.43
CA LEU A 64 0.18 0.46 -13.06
C LEU A 64 -0.71 -0.78 -13.20
N GLY A 65 -2.03 -0.62 -13.43
CA GLY A 65 -2.97 -1.72 -13.53
C GLY A 65 -3.10 -2.52 -12.23
N CYS A 66 -2.93 -1.84 -11.08
CA CYS A 66 -3.09 -2.45 -9.77
C CYS A 66 -4.57 -2.74 -9.52
N SER A 67 -4.85 -3.94 -9.01
CA SER A 67 -6.18 -4.33 -8.53
C SER A 67 -6.33 -4.11 -7.02
N ARG A 68 -5.21 -4.00 -6.31
CA ARG A 68 -5.17 -3.94 -4.85
C ARG A 68 -4.05 -3.02 -4.38
N CYS A 69 -4.29 -2.33 -3.27
CA CYS A 69 -3.28 -1.65 -2.48
C CYS A 69 -3.23 -2.25 -1.08
N VAL A 70 -2.03 -2.50 -0.57
CA VAL A 70 -1.79 -3.04 0.77
C VAL A 70 -0.92 -2.06 1.56
N LEU A 71 -1.46 -1.56 2.67
CA LEU A 71 -0.72 -0.75 3.64
C LEU A 71 -0.04 -1.64 4.66
N CYS A 72 1.27 -1.48 4.80
CA CYS A 72 2.11 -2.13 5.79
C CYS A 72 2.31 -1.16 6.97
N VAL A 73 1.60 -1.37 8.08
CA VAL A 73 1.63 -0.51 9.27
C VAL A 73 2.42 -1.17 10.39
N ARG A 74 3.51 -0.55 10.86
CA ARG A 74 4.27 -1.07 12.02
C ARG A 74 3.41 -1.06 13.28
N LYS A 75 3.42 -2.17 14.02
CA LYS A 75 2.72 -2.32 15.30
C LYS A 75 3.22 -1.35 16.38
N SER A 76 4.49 -0.95 16.31
CA SER A 76 5.15 -0.05 17.27
C SER A 76 4.80 1.43 17.09
N ARG A 77 4.03 1.82 16.07
CA ARG A 77 3.67 3.22 15.84
C ARG A 77 2.80 3.75 16.99
N PRO A 78 3.14 4.93 17.57
CA PRO A 78 2.34 5.53 18.65
C PRO A 78 0.96 5.97 18.18
N ASP A 79 0.82 6.37 16.91
CA ASP A 79 -0.42 6.86 16.29
C ASP A 79 -1.22 5.75 15.58
N ARG A 80 -0.82 4.48 15.72
CA ARG A 80 -1.40 3.33 15.01
C ARG A 80 -2.93 3.29 15.04
N ALA A 81 -3.55 3.50 16.20
CA ALA A 81 -5.01 3.42 16.34
C ALA A 81 -5.75 4.54 15.61
N ALA A 82 -5.18 5.74 15.53
CA ALA A 82 -5.74 6.83 14.73
C ALA A 82 -5.55 6.53 13.24
N LEU A 83 -4.37 6.04 12.87
CA LEU A 83 -4.03 5.70 11.50
C LEU A 83 -4.95 4.62 10.90
N LEU A 84 -5.12 3.50 11.61
CA LEU A 84 -6.02 2.43 11.16
C LEU A 84 -7.45 2.95 10.96
N ARG A 85 -7.96 3.78 11.89
CA ARG A 85 -9.28 4.39 11.75
C ARG A 85 -9.39 5.28 10.52
N ALA A 86 -8.40 6.12 10.27
CA ALA A 86 -8.38 6.99 9.10
C ALA A 86 -8.44 6.20 7.78
N PHE A 87 -7.65 5.13 7.67
CA PHE A 87 -7.66 4.28 6.47
C PHE A 87 -8.94 3.45 6.37
N MET A 88 -9.52 2.99 7.48
CA MET A 88 -10.83 2.33 7.45
C MET A 88 -11.93 3.26 6.91
N PHE A 89 -11.91 4.55 7.26
CA PHE A 89 -12.83 5.54 6.69
C PHE A 89 -12.63 5.75 5.17
N MET A 90 -11.44 5.49 4.66
CA MET A 90 -11.16 5.51 3.22
C MET A 90 -11.48 4.18 2.52
N GLY A 91 -12.07 3.21 3.22
CA GLY A 91 -12.46 1.91 2.64
C GLY A 91 -11.43 0.79 2.81
N PHE A 92 -10.30 1.03 3.49
CA PHE A 92 -9.34 -0.05 3.76
C PHE A 92 -9.88 -1.03 4.80
N GLN A 93 -9.61 -2.31 4.59
CA GLN A 93 -9.98 -3.39 5.50
C GLN A 93 -8.74 -3.98 6.16
N LEU A 94 -8.78 -4.19 7.48
CA LEU A 94 -7.70 -4.84 8.21
C LEU A 94 -7.64 -6.33 7.84
N LEU A 95 -6.45 -6.82 7.52
CA LEU A 95 -6.22 -8.23 7.23
C LEU A 95 -5.87 -9.01 8.51
N GLY A 96 -6.46 -10.19 8.64
CA GLY A 96 -6.05 -11.18 9.63
C GLY A 96 -4.73 -11.86 9.28
N PRO A 97 -4.19 -12.69 10.19
CA PRO A 97 -2.98 -13.49 9.92
C PRO A 97 -3.14 -14.36 8.66
N GLY A 98 -2.16 -14.34 7.76
CA GLY A 98 -2.23 -15.06 6.48
C GLY A 98 -3.15 -14.41 5.43
N GLY A 99 -3.71 -13.23 5.73
CA GLY A 99 -4.64 -12.53 4.85
C GLY A 99 -4.03 -11.96 3.57
N LEU A 100 -2.70 -11.88 3.47
CA LEU A 100 -2.04 -11.48 2.22
C LEU A 100 -2.10 -12.58 1.14
N GLY A 101 -2.28 -13.84 1.54
CA GLY A 101 -2.34 -14.98 0.64
C GLY A 101 -0.97 -15.55 0.24
N PRO A 102 -0.95 -16.69 -0.47
CA PRO A 102 0.26 -17.48 -0.71
C PRO A 102 1.22 -16.87 -1.75
N SER A 103 0.73 -15.99 -2.64
CA SER A 103 1.56 -15.31 -3.64
C SER A 103 2.15 -13.99 -3.14
N ALA A 104 1.79 -13.53 -1.93
CA ALA A 104 2.28 -12.28 -1.40
C ALA A 104 3.70 -12.41 -0.82
N PRO A 105 4.43 -11.27 -0.68
CA PRO A 105 5.66 -11.24 0.10
C PRO A 105 5.44 -11.76 1.53
N ALA A 106 6.49 -12.36 2.11
CA ALA A 106 6.42 -12.91 3.45
C ALA A 106 5.91 -11.89 4.49
N GLU A 107 4.85 -12.26 5.20
CA GLU A 107 4.30 -11.47 6.30
C GLU A 107 5.35 -11.28 7.40
N ARG A 108 5.43 -10.05 7.92
CA ARG A 108 6.34 -9.71 9.00
C ARG A 108 5.57 -9.54 10.31
N PRO A 109 6.03 -10.16 11.42
CA PRO A 109 5.29 -10.18 12.68
C PRO A 109 5.17 -8.80 13.34
N ASP A 110 6.05 -7.86 13.01
CA ASP A 110 6.04 -6.48 13.51
C ASP A 110 5.09 -5.55 12.74
N TYR A 111 4.42 -6.04 11.70
CA TYR A 111 3.48 -5.29 10.86
C TYR A 111 2.03 -5.78 10.98
N LEU A 112 1.11 -4.86 10.72
CA LEU A 112 -0.28 -5.10 10.40
C LEU A 112 -0.52 -4.71 8.95
N TYR A 113 -1.46 -5.36 8.29
CA TYR A 113 -1.75 -5.14 6.89
C TYR A 113 -3.18 -4.66 6.71
N MET A 114 -3.39 -3.64 5.89
CA MET A 114 -4.73 -3.24 5.46
C MET A 114 -4.81 -3.30 3.94
N VAL A 115 -5.91 -3.82 3.40
CA VAL A 115 -6.13 -3.90 1.95
C VAL A 115 -7.18 -2.89 1.51
N TYR A 116 -6.95 -2.30 0.35
CA TYR A 116 -7.95 -1.60 -0.44
C TYR A 116 -8.02 -2.27 -1.81
N VAL A 117 -9.23 -2.61 -2.23
CA VAL A 117 -9.49 -3.19 -3.55
C VAL A 117 -9.84 -2.02 -4.47
N MET A 118 -9.09 -1.87 -5.55
CA MET A 118 -9.35 -0.84 -6.55
C MET A 118 -10.64 -1.18 -7.31
N GLU A 119 -11.28 -0.17 -7.92
CA GLU A 119 -12.53 -0.36 -8.67
C GLU A 119 -12.30 -1.02 -10.05
#